data_AF-A0A9X1I7P7-F1
#
_entry.id   AF-A0A9X1I7P7-F1
#
_cell.length_a   1.000
_cell.length_b   1.000
_cell.length_c   1.000
_cell.angle_alpha   90.00
_cell.angle_beta   90.00
_cell.angle_gamma   90.00
#
_symmetry.space_group_name_H-M   'P 1'
#
loop_
_entity.id
_entity.type
_entity.pdbx_description
1 polymer ?
#
loop_
_entity_poly.entity_id
_entity_poly.type
_entity_poly.pdbx_seq_one_letter_code
_entity_poly.pdbx_strand_id
1 'polypeptide(L)'
;MQIELLVEKFKQKDEKAFETLYNMYRESMHGVIFNIVRDNAIADEVLQDVFIKAWHKADTYSSKKGRFFTWLLNIARNAAIDKTRSKAFKKNKQNLDSDYFVDILETNESLDNKTDAIGIKKFVGKLAEKCKSVIELLYFKGYTQAEASEQLDMPIGTIKTRNRNCIKELRNLVLN
;
A
#
# COMPACT_ATOMS: atom_id res chain seq x y z
N MET A 1 -2.14 17.93 -18.01
CA MET A 1 -3.28 18.48 -18.75
C MET A 1 -4.48 17.53 -18.83
N GLN A 2 -4.38 16.28 -19.34
CA GLN A 2 -5.54 15.37 -19.40
C GLN A 2 -6.03 14.85 -18.02
N ILE A 3 -5.11 14.47 -17.12
CA ILE A 3 -5.48 13.88 -15.83
C ILE A 3 -6.17 14.86 -14.88
N GLU A 4 -5.79 16.13 -14.90
CA GLU A 4 -6.40 17.16 -14.03
C GLU A 4 -7.85 17.41 -14.41
N LEU A 5 -8.14 17.53 -15.71
CA LEU A 5 -9.50 17.64 -16.22
C LEU A 5 -10.33 16.40 -15.87
N LEU A 6 -9.74 15.20 -16.00
CA LEU A 6 -10.40 13.95 -15.64
C LEU A 6 -10.77 13.91 -14.15
N VAL A 7 -9.86 14.35 -13.28
CA VAL A 7 -10.09 14.42 -11.84
C VAL A 7 -11.14 15.47 -11.48
N GLU A 8 -11.17 16.63 -12.15
CA GLU A 8 -12.25 17.61 -11.94
C GLU A 8 -13.62 17.08 -12.37
N LYS A 9 -13.70 16.36 -13.50
CA LYS A 9 -14.95 15.68 -13.90
C LYS A 9 -15.37 14.60 -12.90
N PHE A 10 -14.42 13.81 -12.40
CA PHE A 10 -14.68 12.82 -11.36
C PHE A 10 -15.22 13.47 -10.07
N LYS A 11 -14.70 14.63 -9.67
CA LYS A 11 -15.26 15.41 -8.54
C LYS A 11 -16.70 15.86 -8.79
N GLN A 12 -17.04 16.15 -10.04
CA GLN A 12 -18.39 16.49 -10.49
C GLN A 12 -19.29 15.26 -10.69
N LYS A 13 -18.86 14.07 -10.26
CA LYS A 13 -19.61 12.81 -10.37
C LYS A 13 -19.87 12.38 -11.83
N ASP A 14 -18.92 12.66 -12.71
CA ASP A 14 -18.92 12.12 -14.07
C ASP A 14 -18.50 10.63 -14.06
N GLU A 15 -19.40 9.75 -14.50
CA GLU A 15 -19.20 8.30 -14.53
C GLU A 15 -18.10 7.86 -15.52
N LYS A 16 -17.95 8.54 -16.65
CA LYS A 16 -16.90 8.22 -17.63
C LYS A 16 -15.53 8.58 -17.07
N ALA A 17 -15.45 9.68 -16.31
CA ALA A 17 -14.25 10.05 -15.61
C ALA A 17 -13.88 9.03 -14.53
N PHE A 18 -14.87 8.53 -13.78
CA PHE A 18 -14.68 7.42 -12.85
C PHE A 18 -14.12 6.18 -13.54
N GLU A 19 -14.76 5.71 -14.61
CA GLU A 19 -14.34 4.51 -15.34
C GLU A 19 -12.90 4.64 -15.88
N THR A 20 -12.57 5.82 -16.43
CA THR A 20 -11.22 6.07 -16.94
C THR A 20 -10.20 6.04 -15.80
N LEU A 21 -10.46 6.71 -14.68
CA LEU A 21 -9.56 6.70 -13.51
C LEU A 21 -9.44 5.30 -12.89
N TYR A 22 -10.54 4.54 -12.86
CA TYR A 22 -10.55 3.14 -12.44
C TYR A 22 -9.59 2.31 -13.29
N ASN A 23 -9.76 2.35 -14.61
CA ASN A 23 -8.90 1.59 -15.53
C ASN A 23 -7.43 2.00 -15.46
N MET A 24 -7.14 3.28 -15.22
CA MET A 24 -5.78 3.78 -15.06
C MET A 24 -5.10 3.30 -13.77
N TYR A 25 -5.84 3.15 -12.67
CA TYR A 25 -5.25 2.95 -11.35
C TYR A 25 -5.53 1.58 -10.72
N ARG A 26 -6.46 0.78 -11.27
CA ARG A 26 -6.89 -0.50 -10.70
C ARG A 26 -5.73 -1.44 -10.38
N GLU A 27 -4.77 -1.60 -11.30
CA GLU A 27 -3.65 -2.56 -11.14
C GLU A 27 -2.67 -2.10 -10.04
N SER A 28 -2.37 -0.80 -10.00
CA SER A 28 -1.51 -0.23 -8.96
C SER A 28 -2.17 -0.30 -7.57
N MET A 29 -3.46 0.01 -7.49
CA MET A 29 -4.20 -0.06 -6.23
C MET A 29 -4.35 -1.51 -5.78
N HIS A 30 -4.67 -2.43 -6.68
CA HIS A 30 -4.76 -3.86 -6.40
C HIS A 30 -3.43 -4.40 -5.85
N GLY A 31 -2.30 -4.10 -6.49
CA GLY A 31 -0.99 -4.54 -6.01
C GLY A 31 -0.66 -4.06 -4.60
N VAL A 32 -1.03 -2.81 -4.27
CA VAL A 32 -0.86 -2.27 -2.91
C VAL A 32 -1.75 -2.98 -1.92
N ILE A 33 -3.02 -3.20 -2.26
CA ILE A 33 -3.99 -3.88 -1.41
C ILE A 33 -3.54 -5.33 -1.17
N PHE A 34 -3.19 -6.05 -2.23
CA PHE A 34 -2.70 -7.43 -2.18
C PHE A 34 -1.48 -7.59 -1.27
N ASN A 35 -0.52 -6.67 -1.32
CA ASN A 35 0.64 -6.72 -0.44
C ASN A 35 0.28 -6.65 1.06
N ILE A 36 -0.88 -6.08 1.39
CA ILE A 36 -1.38 -5.94 2.77
C ILE A 36 -2.26 -7.14 3.15
N VAL A 37 -3.22 -7.52 2.29
CA VAL A 37 -4.21 -8.58 2.62
C VAL A 37 -3.76 -9.99 2.27
N ARG A 38 -2.82 -10.15 1.33
CA ARG A 38 -2.22 -11.42 0.87
C ARG A 38 -3.23 -12.47 0.39
N ASP A 39 -4.36 -12.02 -0.13
CA ASP A 39 -5.44 -12.84 -0.69
C ASP A 39 -6.06 -12.10 -1.89
N ASN A 40 -6.16 -12.75 -3.06
CA ASN A 40 -6.65 -12.11 -4.28
C ASN A 40 -8.14 -11.77 -4.21
N ALA A 41 -8.98 -12.67 -3.70
CA ALA A 41 -10.42 -12.44 -3.63
C ALA A 41 -10.74 -11.27 -2.68
N ILE A 42 -10.02 -11.20 -1.56
CA ILE A 42 -10.13 -10.10 -0.61
C ILE A 42 -9.55 -8.81 -1.22
N ALA A 43 -8.48 -8.89 -1.99
CA ALA A 43 -7.90 -7.72 -2.65
C ALA A 43 -8.85 -7.10 -3.68
N ASP A 44 -9.54 -7.93 -4.47
CA ASP A 44 -10.56 -7.48 -5.42
C ASP A 44 -11.76 -6.83 -4.72
N GLU A 45 -12.25 -7.42 -3.63
CA GLU A 45 -13.33 -6.84 -2.80
C GLU A 45 -12.93 -5.46 -2.27
N VAL A 46 -11.74 -5.37 -1.67
CA VAL A 46 -11.23 -4.11 -1.12
C VAL A 46 -10.99 -3.08 -2.22
N LEU A 47 -10.54 -3.49 -3.42
CA LEU A 47 -10.36 -2.59 -4.55
C LEU A 47 -11.67 -1.93 -4.96
N GLN A 48 -12.77 -2.69 -5.03
CA GLN A 48 -14.10 -2.14 -5.32
C GLN A 48 -14.51 -1.12 -4.27
N ASP A 49 -14.39 -1.47 -2.99
CA ASP A 49 -14.65 -0.58 -1.85
C ASP A 49 -13.84 0.72 -1.93
N VAL A 50 -12.58 0.65 -2.36
CA VAL A 50 -11.69 1.80 -2.47
C VAL A 50 -12.19 2.79 -3.50
N PHE A 51 -12.63 2.32 -4.67
CA PHE A 51 -13.15 3.21 -5.70
C PHE A 51 -14.52 3.78 -5.33
N ILE A 52 -15.37 3.02 -4.63
CA ILE A 52 -16.63 3.54 -4.06
C ILE A 52 -16.34 4.63 -3.02
N LYS A 53 -15.42 4.37 -2.08
CA LYS A 53 -14.98 5.35 -1.08
C LYS A 53 -14.38 6.60 -1.72
N ALA A 54 -13.55 6.42 -2.76
CA ALA A 54 -12.97 7.52 -3.51
C ALA A 54 -14.06 8.35 -4.20
N TRP A 55 -15.05 7.70 -4.83
CA TRP A 55 -16.19 8.38 -5.42
C TRP A 55 -16.90 9.25 -4.39
N HIS A 56 -17.26 8.71 -3.22
CA HIS A 56 -17.95 9.48 -2.18
C HIS A 56 -17.10 10.62 -1.61
N LYS A 57 -15.79 10.45 -1.51
CA LYS A 57 -14.85 11.44 -0.95
C LYS A 57 -14.22 12.36 -1.99
N ALA A 58 -14.67 12.34 -3.25
CA ALA A 58 -14.00 13.03 -4.35
C ALA A 58 -13.79 14.53 -4.08
N ASP A 59 -14.75 15.19 -3.43
CA ASP A 59 -14.73 16.58 -2.98
C ASP A 59 -13.56 16.91 -2.02
N THR A 60 -13.07 15.92 -1.27
CA THR A 60 -11.94 16.09 -0.33
C THR A 60 -10.58 16.17 -1.02
N TYR A 61 -10.48 15.74 -2.29
CA TYR A 61 -9.23 15.82 -3.03
C TYR A 61 -8.87 17.27 -3.37
N SER A 62 -7.60 17.61 -3.17
CA SER A 62 -7.03 18.91 -3.52
C SER A 62 -5.64 18.73 -4.10
N SER A 63 -5.43 19.21 -5.33
CA SER A 63 -4.11 19.19 -5.99
C SER A 63 -3.04 19.96 -5.20
N LYS A 64 -3.45 20.93 -4.36
CA LYS A 64 -2.55 21.66 -3.45
C LYS A 64 -1.96 20.78 -2.34
N LYS A 65 -2.64 19.68 -1.98
CA LYS A 65 -2.21 18.76 -0.91
C LYS A 65 -1.41 17.56 -1.44
N GLY A 66 -1.42 17.32 -2.75
CA GLY A 66 -0.69 16.22 -3.37
C GLY A 66 -1.34 15.74 -4.67
N ARG A 67 -0.69 14.78 -5.33
CA ARG A 67 -1.17 14.16 -6.56
C ARG A 67 -2.39 13.26 -6.29
N PHE A 68 -3.31 13.19 -7.25
CA PHE A 68 -4.50 12.32 -7.16
C PHE A 68 -4.15 10.86 -6.85
N PHE A 69 -3.14 10.31 -7.51
CA PHE A 69 -2.64 8.96 -7.25
C PHE A 69 -2.30 8.75 -5.76
N THR A 70 -1.60 9.70 -5.13
CA THR A 70 -1.21 9.61 -3.72
C THR A 70 -2.43 9.67 -2.79
N TRP A 71 -3.44 10.48 -3.13
CA TRP A 71 -4.69 10.54 -2.39
C TRP A 71 -5.46 9.21 -2.48
N LEU A 72 -5.59 8.64 -3.68
CA LEU A 72 -6.25 7.34 -3.91
C LEU A 72 -5.48 6.20 -3.22
N LEU A 73 -4.15 6.20 -3.31
CA LEU A 73 -3.27 5.24 -2.63
C LEU A 73 -3.50 5.20 -1.12
N ASN A 74 -3.68 6.36 -0.48
CA ASN A 74 -3.97 6.43 0.94
C ASN A 74 -5.34 5.82 1.29
N ILE A 75 -6.35 6.02 0.44
CA ILE A 75 -7.66 5.36 0.59
C ILE A 75 -7.49 3.84 0.47
N ALA A 76 -6.76 3.38 -0.54
CA ALA A 76 -6.47 1.96 -0.77
C ALA A 76 -5.78 1.29 0.42
N ARG A 77 -4.69 1.90 0.89
CA ARG A 77 -3.92 1.43 2.02
C ARG A 77 -4.77 1.33 3.29
N ASN A 78 -5.53 2.38 3.60
CA ASN A 78 -6.37 2.39 4.80
C ASN A 78 -7.48 1.33 4.72
N ALA A 79 -8.15 1.20 3.57
CA ALA A 79 -9.18 0.19 3.38
C ALA A 79 -8.63 -1.23 3.54
N ALA A 80 -7.44 -1.51 3.01
CA ALA A 80 -6.78 -2.81 3.17
C ALA A 80 -6.43 -3.11 4.63
N ILE A 81 -5.88 -2.13 5.37
CA ILE A 81 -5.57 -2.28 6.81
C ILE A 81 -6.85 -2.46 7.63
N ASP A 82 -7.92 -1.74 7.32
CA ASP A 82 -9.21 -1.90 7.99
C ASP A 82 -9.77 -3.32 7.76
N LYS A 83 -9.60 -3.87 6.55
CA LYS A 83 -9.99 -5.25 6.23
C LYS A 83 -9.22 -6.27 7.06
N THR A 84 -7.90 -6.12 7.22
CA THR A 84 -7.09 -7.05 8.05
C THR A 84 -7.46 -7.01 9.53
N ARG A 85 -7.98 -5.88 10.01
CA ARG A 85 -8.45 -5.72 11.40
C ARG A 85 -9.84 -6.34 11.64
N SER A 86 -10.60 -6.65 10.60
CA SER A 86 -11.93 -7.23 10.71
C SER A 86 -11.90 -8.62 11.35
N LYS A 87 -12.91 -8.94 12.20
CA LYS A 87 -13.00 -10.25 12.87
C LYS A 87 -13.08 -11.42 11.88
N ALA A 88 -13.75 -11.22 10.74
CA ALA A 88 -13.86 -12.21 9.68
C ALA A 88 -12.49 -12.56 9.08
N PHE A 89 -11.65 -11.55 8.82
CA PHE A 89 -10.30 -11.76 8.30
C PHE A 89 -9.42 -12.52 9.31
N LYS A 90 -9.48 -12.16 10.59
CA LYS A 90 -8.74 -12.86 11.66
C LYS A 90 -9.16 -14.33 11.81
N LYS A 91 -10.45 -14.62 11.66
CA LYS A 91 -10.99 -16.00 11.74
C LYS A 91 -10.54 -16.87 10.56
N ASN A 92 -10.54 -16.32 9.33
CA ASN A 92 -10.02 -17.04 8.17
C ASN A 92 -8.53 -17.35 8.29
N LYS A 93 -7.73 -16.45 8.89
CA LYS A 93 -6.30 -16.70 9.14
C LYS A 93 -6.06 -17.80 10.17
N GLN A 94 -6.83 -17.84 11.26
CA GLN A 94 -6.72 -18.89 12.30
C GLN A 94 -7.05 -20.29 11.79
N ASN A 95 -7.92 -20.42 10.79
CA ASN A 95 -8.24 -21.72 10.18
C ASN A 95 -7.15 -22.23 9.21
N LEU A 96 -6.23 -21.36 8.79
CA LEU A 96 -5.08 -21.74 7.96
C LEU A 96 -3.88 -22.18 8.83
N ASP A 97 -3.86 -21.84 10.12
CA ASP A 97 -2.66 -22.00 10.97
C ASP A 97 -2.24 -23.46 11.28
N SER A 98 -3.01 -24.50 10.95
CA SER A 98 -2.60 -25.90 11.24
C SER A 98 -1.81 -26.60 10.14
N ASP A 99 -2.02 -26.28 8.86
CA ASP A 99 -1.32 -26.91 7.73
C ASP A 99 -0.46 -25.91 6.93
N TYR A 100 -0.79 -24.60 6.97
CA TYR A 100 -0.08 -23.59 6.17
C TYR A 100 1.26 -23.16 6.80
N PHE A 101 1.49 -23.43 8.09
CA PHE A 101 2.71 -23.02 8.79
C PHE A 101 3.92 -23.92 8.49
N VAL A 102 3.69 -25.17 8.08
CA VAL A 102 4.75 -26.14 7.77
C VAL A 102 5.30 -25.93 6.34
N ASP A 103 4.44 -25.59 5.38
CA ASP A 103 4.85 -25.35 3.98
C ASP A 103 5.52 -23.97 3.79
N ILE A 104 5.21 -22.98 4.65
CA ILE A 104 5.83 -21.64 4.60
C ILE A 104 7.29 -21.66 5.10
N LEU A 105 7.65 -22.54 6.03
CA LEU A 105 9.01 -22.59 6.58
C LEU A 105 10.03 -23.24 5.61
N GLU A 106 9.58 -24.10 4.69
CA GLU A 106 10.42 -24.61 3.60
C GLU A 106 10.59 -23.59 2.47
N THR A 107 9.68 -22.62 2.33
CA THR A 107 9.85 -21.45 1.45
C THR A 107 10.60 -20.29 2.12
N ASN A 108 11.71 -20.57 2.80
CA ASN A 108 12.73 -19.56 3.15
C ASN A 108 13.54 -19.09 1.91
N GLU A 109 12.90 -19.07 0.74
CA GLU A 109 13.41 -18.44 -0.47
C GLU A 109 12.47 -17.34 -0.94
N SER A 110 12.91 -16.12 -0.63
CA SER A 110 12.73 -14.93 -1.45
C SER A 110 11.38 -14.20 -1.36
N LEU A 111 11.50 -12.93 -0.97
CA LEU A 111 10.66 -11.82 -1.43
C LEU A 111 10.30 -12.02 -2.91
N ASP A 112 9.06 -12.43 -3.17
CA ASP A 112 8.44 -12.75 -4.45
C ASP A 112 9.02 -11.96 -5.64
N ASN A 113 9.51 -12.70 -6.63
CA ASN A 113 10.06 -12.17 -7.90
C ASN A 113 9.05 -11.32 -8.71
N LYS A 114 7.75 -11.38 -8.40
CA LYS A 114 6.73 -10.54 -9.06
C LYS A 114 6.74 -9.09 -8.57
N THR A 115 7.26 -8.80 -7.38
CA THR A 115 7.22 -7.44 -6.80
C THR A 115 8.42 -6.57 -7.22
N ASP A 116 9.48 -7.16 -7.77
CA ASP A 116 10.71 -6.45 -8.16
C ASP A 116 10.75 -6.06 -9.65
N ALA A 117 9.61 -5.70 -10.24
CA ALA A 117 9.51 -5.32 -11.66
C ALA A 117 10.37 -4.10 -12.05
N ILE A 118 10.82 -3.31 -11.07
CA ILE A 118 11.59 -2.06 -11.26
C ILE A 118 13.01 -2.16 -10.63
N GLY A 119 13.38 -3.32 -10.06
CA GLY A 119 14.68 -3.48 -9.38
C GLY A 119 14.83 -2.65 -8.09
N ILE A 120 13.72 -2.16 -7.52
CA ILE A 120 13.68 -1.36 -6.29
C ILE A 120 14.34 -2.14 -5.13
N LYS A 121 14.22 -3.47 -5.11
CA LYS A 121 14.81 -4.33 -4.08
C LYS A 121 16.34 -4.17 -4.01
N LYS A 122 17.01 -4.01 -5.16
CA LYS A 122 18.45 -3.76 -5.23
C LYS A 122 18.84 -2.45 -4.53
N PHE A 123 18.01 -1.42 -4.64
CA PHE A 123 18.28 -0.12 -4.02
C PHE A 123 17.93 -0.12 -2.54
N VAL A 124 16.82 -0.75 -2.14
CA VAL A 124 16.48 -0.94 -0.71
C VAL A 124 17.55 -1.76 0.00
N GLY A 125 18.14 -2.75 -0.66
CA GLY A 125 19.26 -3.55 -0.13
C GLY A 125 20.51 -2.74 0.22
N LYS A 126 20.70 -1.56 -0.38
CA LYS A 126 21.84 -0.65 -0.11
C LYS A 126 21.63 0.26 1.09
N LEU A 127 20.41 0.38 1.60
CA LEU A 127 20.11 1.22 2.76
C LEU A 127 20.66 0.59 4.05
N ALA A 128 20.86 1.41 5.07
CA ALA A 128 21.17 0.91 6.41
C ALA A 128 20.07 -0.02 6.94
N GLU A 129 20.41 -1.01 7.77
CA GLU A 129 19.46 -2.03 8.25
C GLU A 129 18.24 -1.41 8.96
N LYS A 130 18.49 -0.36 9.75
CA LYS A 130 17.44 0.44 10.41
C LYS A 130 16.45 1.08 9.42
N CYS A 131 16.87 1.38 8.20
CA CYS A 131 16.02 1.87 7.13
C CYS A 131 15.25 0.75 6.44
N LYS A 132 15.91 -0.39 6.20
CA LYS A 132 15.26 -1.57 5.62
C LYS A 132 14.07 -2.01 6.46
N SER A 133 14.25 -2.18 7.78
CA SER A 133 13.17 -2.65 8.66
C SER A 133 11.96 -1.70 8.66
N VAL A 134 12.19 -0.39 8.67
CA VAL A 134 11.11 0.61 8.62
C VAL A 134 10.40 0.58 7.25
N ILE A 135 11.16 0.54 6.16
CA ILE A 135 10.58 0.49 4.82
C ILE A 135 9.80 -0.81 4.61
N GLU A 136 10.34 -1.93 5.06
CA GLU A 136 9.71 -3.24 4.99
C GLU A 136 8.34 -3.25 5.68
N LEU A 137 8.30 -2.82 6.94
CA LEU A 137 7.05 -2.77 7.68
C LEU A 137 6.04 -1.82 7.04
N LEU A 138 6.44 -0.60 6.69
CA LEU A 138 5.52 0.44 6.24
C LEU A 138 5.00 0.26 4.80
N TYR A 139 5.84 -0.24 3.89
CA TYR A 139 5.55 -0.29 2.45
C TYR A 139 5.33 -1.71 1.91
N PHE A 140 5.96 -2.73 2.50
CA PHE A 140 5.87 -4.11 1.99
C PHE A 140 4.94 -5.00 2.84
N LYS A 141 4.89 -4.77 4.15
CA LYS A 141 4.04 -5.51 5.09
C LYS A 141 2.79 -4.75 5.52
N GLY A 142 2.63 -3.49 5.12
CA GLY A 142 1.40 -2.73 5.33
C GLY A 142 1.18 -2.12 6.73
N TYR A 143 2.17 -2.20 7.63
CA TYR A 143 2.04 -1.73 9.01
C TYR A 143 1.84 -0.21 9.04
N THR A 144 0.91 0.29 9.86
CA THR A 144 0.83 1.71 10.18
C THR A 144 2.08 2.20 10.91
N GLN A 145 2.27 3.52 10.99
CA GLN A 145 3.39 4.08 11.75
C GLN A 145 3.32 3.75 13.24
N ALA A 146 2.12 3.54 13.79
CA ALA A 146 1.92 3.09 15.17
C ALA A 146 2.28 1.60 15.31
N GLU A 147 1.79 0.73 14.44
CA GLU A 147 2.13 -0.70 14.48
C GLU A 147 3.63 -0.94 14.25
N ALA A 148 4.28 -0.15 13.37
CA ALA A 148 5.73 -0.22 13.18
C ALA A 148 6.51 0.33 14.39
N SER A 149 5.92 1.27 15.13
CA SER A 149 6.49 1.81 16.37
C SER A 149 6.49 0.73 17.45
N GLU A 150 5.39 -0.01 17.59
CA GLU A 150 5.27 -1.16 18.51
C GLU A 150 6.19 -2.31 18.07
N GLN A 151 6.13 -2.72 16.80
CA GLN A 151 6.86 -3.88 16.28
C GLN A 151 8.39 -3.72 16.36
N LEU A 152 8.90 -2.50 16.22
CA LEU A 152 10.34 -2.22 16.24
C LEU A 152 10.82 -1.64 17.58
N ASP A 153 9.95 -1.56 18.58
CA ASP A 153 10.21 -0.93 19.88
C ASP A 153 10.88 0.46 19.73
N MET A 154 10.22 1.33 18.96
CA MET A 154 10.73 2.67 18.65
C MET A 154 9.63 3.72 18.77
N PRO A 155 9.89 4.92 19.30
CA PRO A 155 8.89 5.98 19.32
C PRO A 155 8.35 6.33 17.93
N ILE A 156 7.05 6.61 17.81
CA ILE A 156 6.41 6.96 16.54
C ILE A 156 7.06 8.18 15.84
N GLY A 157 7.59 9.13 16.63
CA GLY A 157 8.37 10.26 16.09
C GLY A 157 9.67 9.82 15.41
N THR A 158 10.32 8.78 15.96
CA THR A 158 11.51 8.15 15.38
C THR A 158 11.15 7.39 14.11
N ILE A 159 10.04 6.65 14.09
CA ILE A 159 9.54 5.98 12.88
C ILE A 159 9.29 6.99 11.76
N LYS A 160 8.57 8.09 12.04
CA LYS A 160 8.29 9.14 11.06
C LYS A 160 9.56 9.77 10.49
N THR A 161 10.47 10.17 11.38
CA THR A 161 11.73 10.83 10.99
C THR A 161 12.63 9.88 10.21
N ARG A 162 12.76 8.63 10.67
CA ARG A 162 13.55 7.61 10.00
C ARG A 162 12.97 7.30 8.63
N ASN A 163 11.66 7.05 8.53
CA ASN A 163 10.99 6.82 7.25
C ASN A 163 11.27 7.94 6.24
N ARG A 164 11.12 9.21 6.65
CA ARG A 164 11.39 10.36 5.80
C ARG A 164 12.84 10.37 5.29
N ASN A 165 13.80 10.09 6.16
CA ASN A 165 15.22 10.08 5.80
C ASN A 165 15.55 8.91 4.85
N CYS A 166 15.05 7.71 5.15
CA CYS A 166 15.28 6.52 4.33
C CYS A 166 14.67 6.65 2.93
N ILE A 167 13.48 7.24 2.81
CA ILE A 167 12.86 7.52 1.50
C ILE A 167 13.64 8.57 0.72
N LYS A 168 14.20 9.58 1.39
CA LYS A 168 15.07 10.58 0.74
C LYS A 168 16.35 9.93 0.21
N GLU A 169 16.98 9.06 0.99
CA GLU A 169 18.16 8.30 0.58
C GLU A 169 17.85 7.36 -0.59
N LEU A 170 16.77 6.59 -0.49
CA LEU A 170 16.33 5.69 -1.56
C LEU A 170 16.06 6.46 -2.87
N ARG A 171 15.46 7.64 -2.78
CA ARG A 171 15.22 8.50 -3.95
C ARG A 171 16.52 8.92 -4.61
N ASN A 172 17.54 9.30 -3.83
CA ASN A 172 18.85 9.64 -4.38
C ASN A 172 19.51 8.44 -5.05
N LEU A 173 19.38 7.24 -4.48
CA LEU A 173 19.93 6.01 -5.04
C LEU A 173 19.27 5.58 -6.36
N VAL A 174 17.98 5.91 -6.55
CA VAL A 174 17.21 5.55 -7.75
C VAL A 174 17.32 6.58 -8.87
N LEU A 175 17.55 7.86 -8.55
CA LEU A 175 17.64 8.96 -9.52
C LEU A 175 19.07 9.29 -9.97
N ASN A 176 20.07 8.66 -9.36
CA ASN A 176 21.47 8.70 -9.79
C ASN A 176 21.79 7.47 -10.63
#